data_AF-A0A9D1JX51-F1
#
_entry.id   AF-A0A9D1JX51-F1
#
_cell.length_a   1.000
_cell.length_b   1.000
_cell.length_c   1.000
_cell.angle_alpha   90.00
_cell.angle_beta   90.00
_cell.angle_gamma   90.00
#
_symmetry.space_group_name_H-M   'P 1'
#
loop_
_entity.id
_entity.type
_entity.pdbx_description
1 polymer ?
#
loop_
_entity_poly.entity_id
_entity_poly.type
_entity_poly.pdbx_seq_one_letter_code
_entity_poly.pdbx_strand_id
1 'polypeptide(L)'
;MRKFLLFILLFASLTNTCYAQGKINFIYINGSNTNDEKQKNWFFSGVEKFHPIFVKKILGDDFMSKNLAQEGKYTISNEPNYLFWGDLTKYEIERLNKDINILKRTSPRLAQFTRRFISMCFHDAIWISKFPNMMPVLDMLQEQILEADKNGDKVVLMGYSAGTFVTYQYFLTKLPVIEIKKIVEQLNVTGKQDEFDKSTKCKNTCLDALFRADILTYNLTGRLVANPNDNLLKQGLANIDNYTDKYCAPKDTIKGVVNYASPIALFYSDLADPKYKTEQISTLAYKYLIENNIFFLNVNYADDPLGIPVSKNLTFEETKNITNLPIAKGGGFYYDKSDIASPRPFFLAHTSYWATAKKFSDTIIKAYNEGYSYFYNY
;
A
#
# COMPACT_ATOMS: atom_id res chain seq x y z
N MET A 1 0.20 55.99 18.75
CA MET A 1 1.02 54.76 18.89
C MET A 1 0.29 53.60 19.56
N ARG A 2 -0.28 53.74 20.77
CA ARG A 2 -0.94 52.64 21.50
C ARG A 2 -2.11 51.97 20.75
N LYS A 3 -2.94 52.76 20.05
CA LYS A 3 -4.06 52.25 19.21
C LYS A 3 -3.60 51.53 17.93
N PHE A 4 -2.42 51.88 17.40
CA PHE A 4 -1.85 51.27 16.20
C PHE A 4 -1.20 49.92 16.51
N LEU A 5 -0.54 49.81 17.68
CA LEU A 5 -0.04 48.53 18.20
C LEU A 5 -1.17 47.53 18.49
N LEU A 6 -2.30 47.99 19.03
CA LEU A 6 -3.49 47.16 19.24
C LEU A 6 -4.05 46.61 17.92
N PHE A 7 -4.03 47.40 16.84
CA PHE A 7 -4.46 46.95 15.51
C PHE A 7 -3.51 45.91 14.91
N ILE A 8 -2.20 46.06 15.10
CA ILE A 8 -1.19 45.07 14.65
C ILE A 8 -1.30 43.77 15.44
N LEU A 9 -1.52 43.84 16.76
CA LEU A 9 -1.77 42.67 17.61
C LEU A 9 -3.08 41.96 17.26
N LEU A 10 -4.14 42.70 16.92
CA LEU A 10 -5.39 42.12 16.43
C LEU A 10 -5.20 41.41 15.08
N PHE A 11 -4.46 42.02 14.14
CA PHE A 11 -4.13 41.42 12.85
C PHE A 11 -3.24 40.18 12.98
N ALA A 12 -2.26 40.20 13.89
CA ALA A 12 -1.42 39.04 14.21
C ALA A 12 -2.20 37.91 14.90
N SER A 13 -3.26 38.23 15.64
CA SER A 13 -4.18 37.22 16.23
C SER A 13 -5.22 36.67 15.24
N LEU A 14 -5.46 37.38 14.12
CA LEU A 14 -6.36 36.95 13.04
C LEU A 14 -5.63 36.13 11.97
N THR A 15 -4.30 36.18 11.92
CA THR A 15 -3.53 35.17 11.21
C THR A 15 -3.51 33.90 12.05
N ASN A 16 -4.51 33.04 11.86
CA ASN A 16 -4.37 31.61 12.13
C ASN A 16 -3.23 31.12 11.24
N THR A 17 -1.99 31.28 11.70
CA THR A 17 -0.85 30.55 11.16
C THR A 17 -1.14 29.08 11.46
N CYS A 18 -1.79 28.41 10.50
CA CYS A 18 -1.92 26.97 10.48
C CYS A 18 -0.50 26.44 10.28
N TYR A 19 0.24 26.28 11.38
CA TYR A 19 1.50 25.56 11.35
C TYR A 19 1.16 24.13 10.94
N ALA A 20 1.78 23.67 9.86
CA ALA A 20 1.60 22.31 9.40
C ALA A 20 1.91 21.34 10.55
N GLN A 21 0.98 20.43 10.82
CA GLN A 21 1.08 19.47 11.92
C GLN A 21 2.14 18.39 11.64
N GLY A 22 2.47 18.17 10.37
CA GLY A 22 3.47 17.22 9.90
C GLY A 22 3.64 17.25 8.38
N LYS A 23 4.28 16.21 7.84
CA LYS A 23 4.54 16.02 6.41
C LYS A 23 3.77 14.83 5.84
N ILE A 24 3.63 14.82 4.52
CA ILE A 24 3.19 13.66 3.74
C ILE A 24 4.44 13.09 3.06
N ASN A 25 4.90 11.96 3.58
CA ASN A 25 6.07 11.24 3.12
C ASN A 25 5.67 10.20 2.06
N PHE A 26 6.55 9.96 1.10
CA PHE A 26 6.34 8.98 0.03
C PHE A 26 7.35 7.86 0.20
N ILE A 27 6.87 6.65 0.51
CA ILE A 27 7.72 5.47 0.65
C ILE A 27 7.71 4.70 -0.67
N TYR A 28 8.84 4.75 -1.38
CA TYR A 28 9.06 4.02 -2.62
C TYR A 28 9.50 2.59 -2.32
N ILE A 29 8.74 1.62 -2.81
CA ILE A 29 8.88 0.21 -2.49
C ILE A 29 9.28 -0.56 -3.74
N ASN A 30 10.43 -1.24 -3.67
CA ASN A 30 10.92 -2.03 -4.79
C ASN A 30 11.73 -3.27 -4.36
N GLY A 31 11.56 -4.35 -5.14
CA GLY A 31 12.44 -5.52 -5.15
C GLY A 31 13.62 -5.33 -6.11
N SER A 32 14.58 -6.25 -6.11
CA SER A 32 15.68 -6.19 -7.07
C SER A 32 15.67 -7.36 -8.04
N ASN A 33 15.36 -7.01 -9.29
CA ASN A 33 15.43 -7.91 -10.44
C ASN A 33 16.82 -8.56 -10.66
N THR A 34 17.93 -7.97 -10.18
CA THR A 34 19.28 -8.59 -10.32
C THR A 34 20.18 -8.49 -9.09
N ASN A 35 19.66 -7.97 -7.98
CA ASN A 35 20.35 -7.75 -6.70
C ASN A 35 21.85 -7.39 -6.81
N ASP A 36 22.14 -6.44 -7.68
CA ASP A 36 23.46 -5.82 -7.82
C ASP A 36 23.38 -4.33 -7.43
N GLU A 37 24.53 -3.77 -7.05
CA GLU A 37 24.67 -2.37 -6.65
C GLU A 37 24.17 -1.42 -7.75
N LYS A 38 24.25 -1.84 -9.01
CA LYS A 38 23.77 -1.07 -10.16
C LYS A 38 22.24 -0.93 -10.17
N GLN A 39 21.48 -1.98 -9.87
CA GLN A 39 20.01 -1.89 -9.81
C GLN A 39 19.53 -1.16 -8.57
N LYS A 40 20.22 -1.35 -7.44
CA LYS A 40 20.00 -0.55 -6.25
C LYS A 40 20.14 0.93 -6.61
N ASN A 41 21.28 1.33 -7.18
CA ASN A 41 21.52 2.71 -7.62
C ASN A 41 20.54 3.19 -8.70
N TRP A 42 20.13 2.32 -9.63
CA TRP A 42 19.09 2.65 -10.61
C TRP A 42 17.76 3.02 -9.94
N PHE A 43 17.35 2.28 -8.92
CA PHE A 43 16.17 2.59 -8.12
C PHE A 43 16.30 3.92 -7.38
N PHE A 44 17.35 4.08 -6.57
CA PHE A 44 17.57 5.29 -5.78
C PHE A 44 17.66 6.53 -6.68
N SER A 45 18.53 6.52 -7.68
CA SER A 45 18.70 7.65 -8.61
C SER A 45 17.49 7.89 -9.52
N GLY A 46 16.71 6.84 -9.81
CA GLY A 46 15.45 6.98 -10.54
C GLY A 46 14.41 7.77 -9.73
N VAL A 47 14.24 7.37 -8.47
CA VAL A 47 13.33 8.02 -7.53
C VAL A 47 13.79 9.45 -7.20
N GLU A 48 15.08 9.69 -6.96
CA GLU A 48 15.63 11.04 -6.71
C GLU A 48 15.30 12.02 -7.84
N LYS A 49 15.29 11.54 -9.09
CA LYS A 49 14.92 12.37 -10.25
C LYS A 49 13.41 12.52 -10.40
N PHE A 50 12.65 11.48 -10.07
CA PHE A 50 11.20 11.46 -10.20
C PHE A 50 10.50 12.29 -9.13
N HIS A 51 10.87 12.11 -7.86
CA HIS A 51 10.14 12.62 -6.70
C HIS A 51 9.96 14.15 -6.72
N PRO A 52 10.98 14.99 -6.99
CA PRO A 52 10.80 16.43 -7.06
C PRO A 52 9.84 16.89 -8.17
N ILE A 53 9.82 16.17 -9.29
CA ILE A 53 8.90 16.43 -10.40
C ILE A 53 7.47 16.10 -9.96
N PHE A 54 7.29 14.95 -9.31
CA PHE A 54 5.99 14.51 -8.81
C PHE A 54 5.43 15.47 -7.75
N VAL A 55 6.24 15.87 -6.78
CA VAL A 55 5.87 16.87 -5.76
C VAL A 55 5.45 18.18 -6.42
N LYS A 56 6.22 18.69 -7.38
CA LYS A 56 5.84 19.89 -8.13
C LYS A 56 4.51 19.74 -8.87
N LYS A 57 4.19 18.54 -9.37
CA LYS A 57 2.92 18.25 -10.05
C LYS A 57 1.75 18.19 -9.07
N ILE A 58 1.93 17.59 -7.90
CA ILE A 58 0.92 17.62 -6.82
C ILE A 58 0.63 19.06 -6.42
N LEU A 59 1.67 19.84 -6.11
CA LEU A 59 1.52 21.22 -5.65
C LEU A 59 0.93 22.15 -6.72
N GLY A 60 1.05 21.80 -7.99
CA GLY A 60 0.45 22.52 -9.12
C GLY A 60 -0.99 22.08 -9.45
N ASP A 61 -1.51 21.03 -8.82
CA ASP A 61 -2.88 20.57 -8.98
C ASP A 61 -3.71 20.95 -7.74
N ASP A 62 -4.62 21.92 -7.90
CA ASP A 62 -5.38 22.48 -6.78
C ASP A 62 -6.19 21.44 -6.01
N PHE A 63 -6.77 20.46 -6.70
CA PHE A 63 -7.65 19.46 -6.11
C PHE A 63 -6.86 18.44 -5.29
N MET A 64 -5.84 17.81 -5.90
CA MET A 64 -5.01 16.83 -5.21
C MET A 64 -4.21 17.48 -4.08
N SER A 65 -3.63 18.67 -4.31
CA SER A 65 -2.88 19.41 -3.28
C SER A 65 -3.72 19.65 -2.03
N LYS A 66 -4.92 20.23 -2.17
CA LYS A 66 -5.80 20.55 -1.03
C LYS A 66 -6.30 19.31 -0.31
N ASN A 67 -6.74 18.29 -1.06
CA ASN A 67 -7.28 17.07 -0.46
C ASN A 67 -6.20 16.26 0.26
N LEU A 68 -5.03 16.09 -0.37
CA LEU A 68 -3.94 15.32 0.21
C LEU A 68 -3.38 16.05 1.43
N ALA A 69 -3.09 17.36 1.31
CA ALA A 69 -2.58 18.19 2.40
C ALA A 69 -3.61 18.52 3.49
N GLN A 70 -4.88 18.14 3.30
CA GLN A 70 -6.01 18.49 4.17
C GLN A 70 -6.06 20.00 4.46
N GLU A 71 -6.18 20.80 3.39
CA GLU A 71 -6.25 22.28 3.46
C GLU A 71 -5.04 22.90 4.20
N GLY A 72 -3.83 22.38 3.93
CA GLY A 72 -2.58 22.90 4.47
C GLY A 72 -2.22 22.39 5.87
N LYS A 73 -3.01 21.46 6.42
CA LYS A 73 -2.67 20.77 7.69
C LYS A 73 -1.36 20.01 7.60
N TYR A 74 -1.02 19.46 6.43
CA TYR A 74 0.25 18.79 6.18
C TYR A 74 1.00 19.42 5.01
N THR A 75 2.33 19.35 5.05
CA THR A 75 3.18 19.72 3.91
C THR A 75 3.57 18.48 3.11
N ILE A 76 3.72 18.61 1.78
CA ILE A 76 4.22 17.51 0.96
C ILE A 76 5.75 17.44 1.15
N SER A 77 6.27 16.28 1.54
CA SER A 77 7.73 16.11 1.67
C SER A 77 8.40 16.30 0.30
N ASN A 78 9.54 16.99 0.29
CA ASN A 78 10.41 17.12 -0.88
C ASN A 78 11.45 15.99 -0.95
N GLU A 79 11.56 15.18 0.11
CA GLU A 79 12.51 14.08 0.21
C GLU A 79 11.79 12.74 0.09
N PRO A 80 12.30 11.82 -0.75
CA PRO A 80 11.77 10.47 -0.87
C PRO A 80 12.24 9.56 0.27
N ASN A 81 11.35 8.64 0.69
CA ASN A 81 11.71 7.54 1.59
C ASN A 81 11.79 6.24 0.77
N TYR A 82 12.65 5.31 1.20
CA TYR A 82 12.93 4.10 0.43
C TYR A 82 12.68 2.84 1.27
N LEU A 83 12.04 1.86 0.64
CA LEU A 83 11.98 0.48 1.10
C LEU A 83 12.53 -0.42 -0.02
N PHE A 84 13.82 -0.70 0.06
CA PHE A 84 14.50 -1.60 -0.87
C PHE A 84 14.74 -2.95 -0.19
N TRP A 85 14.03 -3.99 -0.63
CA TRP A 85 14.14 -5.35 -0.08
C TRP A 85 14.91 -6.30 -1.00
N GLY A 86 15.39 -5.82 -2.14
CA GLY A 86 16.18 -6.60 -3.09
C GLY A 86 17.39 -7.29 -2.47
N ASP A 87 18.03 -6.67 -1.48
CA ASP A 87 19.19 -7.24 -0.79
C ASP A 87 18.91 -8.64 -0.19
N LEU A 88 17.65 -8.94 0.18
CA LEU A 88 17.22 -10.22 0.75
C LEU A 88 17.20 -11.37 -0.27
N THR A 89 17.22 -11.08 -1.57
CA THR A 89 17.10 -12.09 -2.63
C THR A 89 18.42 -12.53 -3.25
N LYS A 90 19.55 -12.04 -2.73
CA LYS A 90 20.88 -12.13 -3.36
C LYS A 90 21.25 -13.53 -3.83
N TYR A 91 21.13 -14.50 -2.93
CA TYR A 91 21.54 -15.87 -3.19
C TYR A 91 20.72 -16.54 -4.30
N GLU A 92 19.40 -16.32 -4.32
CA GLU A 92 18.51 -16.90 -5.34
C GLU A 92 18.74 -16.28 -6.72
N ILE A 93 18.97 -14.96 -6.77
CA ILE A 93 19.31 -14.24 -7.99
C ILE A 93 20.69 -14.65 -8.56
N GLU A 94 21.70 -14.83 -7.72
CA GLU A 94 23.02 -15.33 -8.15
C GLU A 94 22.90 -16.71 -8.82
N ARG A 95 22.06 -17.59 -8.24
CA ARG A 95 21.75 -18.91 -8.82
C ARG A 95 20.99 -18.78 -10.14
N LEU A 96 19.93 -17.97 -10.21
CA LEU A 96 19.15 -17.75 -11.44
C LEU A 96 20.04 -17.24 -12.58
N ASN A 97 20.93 -16.29 -12.29
CA ASN A 97 21.89 -15.78 -13.27
C ASN A 97 22.81 -16.89 -13.79
N LYS A 98 23.27 -17.81 -12.93
CA LYS A 98 24.08 -18.97 -13.35
C LYS A 98 23.32 -19.87 -14.32
N ASP A 99 22.05 -20.14 -14.04
CA ASP A 99 21.21 -21.00 -14.88
C ASP A 99 20.90 -20.36 -16.25
N ILE A 100 20.57 -19.07 -16.28
CA ILE A 100 20.37 -18.31 -17.52
C ILE A 100 21.66 -18.29 -18.37
N ASN A 101 22.83 -18.21 -17.72
CA ASN A 101 24.11 -18.15 -18.40
C ASN A 101 24.48 -19.43 -19.16
N ILE A 102 23.88 -20.58 -18.83
CA ILE A 102 24.12 -21.85 -19.55
C ILE A 102 23.71 -21.72 -21.02
N LEU A 103 22.64 -20.96 -21.30
CA LEU A 103 22.09 -20.78 -22.64
C LEU A 103 22.77 -19.66 -23.45
N LYS A 104 23.77 -18.96 -22.87
CA LYS A 104 24.45 -17.82 -23.52
C LYS A 104 25.09 -18.17 -24.86
N ARG A 105 25.59 -19.41 -25.00
CA ARG A 105 26.29 -19.88 -26.20
C ARG A 105 25.36 -20.34 -27.32
N THR A 106 24.13 -20.72 -27.00
CA THR A 106 23.21 -21.38 -27.94
C THR A 106 21.98 -20.56 -28.30
N SER A 107 21.61 -19.57 -27.48
CA SER A 107 20.39 -18.79 -27.70
C SER A 107 20.66 -17.42 -28.35
N PRO A 108 19.78 -16.93 -29.26
CA PRO A 108 19.87 -15.57 -29.79
C PRO A 108 19.83 -14.51 -28.69
N ARG A 109 20.55 -13.38 -28.87
CA ARG A 109 20.65 -12.31 -27.87
C ARG A 109 19.30 -11.76 -27.41
N LEU A 110 18.35 -11.59 -28.34
CA LEU A 110 17.00 -11.11 -28.01
C LEU A 110 16.25 -12.10 -27.12
N ALA A 111 16.32 -13.40 -27.43
CA ALA A 111 15.71 -14.44 -26.61
C ALA A 111 16.36 -14.53 -25.21
N GLN A 112 17.68 -14.31 -25.11
CA GLN A 112 18.35 -14.21 -23.81
C GLN A 112 17.88 -12.99 -23.01
N PHE A 113 17.75 -11.84 -23.65
CA PHE A 113 17.25 -10.62 -23.01
C PHE A 113 15.82 -10.82 -22.50
N THR A 114 14.92 -11.32 -23.34
CA THR A 114 13.52 -11.57 -22.97
C THR A 114 13.40 -12.57 -21.83
N ARG A 115 14.12 -13.71 -21.88
CA ARG A 115 14.12 -14.69 -20.78
C ARG A 115 14.61 -14.06 -19.49
N ARG A 116 15.73 -13.34 -19.55
CA ARG A 116 16.28 -12.68 -18.36
C ARG A 116 15.30 -11.67 -17.78
N PHE A 117 14.73 -10.80 -18.60
CA PHE A 117 13.71 -9.83 -18.17
C PHE A 117 12.53 -10.52 -17.47
N ILE A 118 11.90 -11.49 -18.14
CA ILE A 118 10.74 -12.22 -17.61
C ILE A 118 11.09 -12.98 -16.32
N SER A 119 12.20 -13.73 -16.31
CA SER A 119 12.61 -14.51 -15.15
C SER A 119 12.89 -13.65 -13.93
N MET A 120 13.45 -12.46 -14.11
CA MET A 120 13.74 -11.54 -13.01
C MET A 120 12.46 -10.92 -12.44
N CYS A 121 11.54 -10.46 -13.30
CA CYS A 121 10.25 -9.94 -12.85
C CYS A 121 9.42 -11.01 -12.11
N PHE A 122 9.39 -12.25 -12.63
CA PHE A 122 8.69 -13.34 -11.95
C PHE A 122 9.40 -13.80 -10.68
N HIS A 123 10.73 -13.79 -10.66
CA HIS A 123 11.49 -14.14 -9.46
C HIS A 123 11.03 -13.31 -8.27
N ASP A 124 11.04 -11.98 -8.41
CA ASP A 124 10.69 -11.09 -7.30
C ASP A 124 9.23 -11.25 -6.88
N ALA A 125 8.32 -11.38 -7.84
CA ALA A 125 6.91 -11.64 -7.57
C ALA A 125 6.68 -12.97 -6.81
N ILE A 126 7.33 -14.05 -7.23
CA ILE A 126 7.23 -15.37 -6.58
C ILE A 126 7.95 -15.38 -5.23
N TRP A 127 9.07 -14.67 -5.12
CA TRP A 127 9.83 -14.59 -3.87
C TRP A 127 9.01 -13.89 -2.80
N ILE A 128 8.48 -12.72 -3.12
CA ILE A 128 7.72 -11.91 -2.17
C ILE A 128 6.34 -12.51 -1.88
N SER A 129 5.77 -13.33 -2.75
CA SER A 129 4.49 -14.01 -2.49
C SER A 129 4.58 -15.10 -1.41
N LYS A 130 5.78 -15.51 -0.98
CA LYS A 130 5.97 -16.50 0.09
C LYS A 130 5.89 -15.82 1.45
N PHE A 131 5.01 -16.29 2.34
CA PHE A 131 4.84 -15.71 3.69
C PHE A 131 6.16 -15.49 4.47
N PRO A 132 7.11 -16.45 4.53
CA PRO A 132 8.38 -16.24 5.24
C PRO A 132 9.22 -15.07 4.71
N ASN A 133 9.02 -14.70 3.44
CA ASN A 133 9.73 -13.61 2.77
C ASN A 133 8.96 -12.29 2.85
N MET A 134 7.63 -12.34 2.72
CA MET A 134 6.75 -11.16 2.82
C MET A 134 6.80 -10.53 4.21
N MET A 135 6.72 -11.34 5.27
CA MET A 135 6.57 -10.83 6.63
C MET A 135 7.72 -9.91 7.08
N PRO A 136 9.01 -10.25 6.88
CA PRO A 136 10.11 -9.33 7.17
C PRO A 136 10.00 -7.99 6.41
N VAL A 137 9.59 -8.01 5.14
CA VAL A 137 9.44 -6.79 4.33
C VAL A 137 8.29 -5.93 4.84
N LEU A 138 7.17 -6.55 5.25
CA LEU A 138 6.06 -5.84 5.89
C LEU A 138 6.45 -5.25 7.24
N ASP A 139 7.32 -5.90 8.01
CA ASP A 139 7.82 -5.38 9.28
C ASP A 139 8.73 -4.17 9.07
N MET A 140 9.65 -4.22 8.09
CA MET A 140 10.46 -3.06 7.70
C MET A 140 9.57 -1.87 7.28
N LEU A 141 8.50 -2.13 6.52
CA LEU A 141 7.55 -1.09 6.12
C LEU A 141 6.76 -0.55 7.32
N GLN A 142 6.32 -1.43 8.22
CA GLN A 142 5.59 -1.07 9.43
C GLN A 142 6.44 -0.17 10.33
N GLU A 143 7.74 -0.46 10.51
CA GLU A 143 8.65 0.37 11.30
C GLU A 143 8.70 1.82 10.77
N GLN A 144 8.83 2.00 9.45
CA GLN A 144 8.83 3.34 8.84
C GLN A 144 7.48 4.06 9.02
N ILE A 145 6.37 3.34 8.95
CA ILE A 145 5.03 3.92 9.14
C ILE A 145 4.79 4.32 10.60
N LEU A 146 5.22 3.49 11.55
CA LEU A 146 5.16 3.81 12.99
C LEU A 146 6.05 5.00 13.34
N GLU A 147 7.22 5.12 12.71
CA GLU A 147 8.09 6.28 12.89
C GLU A 147 7.45 7.55 12.33
N ALA A 148 6.86 7.49 11.13
CA ALA A 148 6.12 8.61 10.55
C ALA A 148 4.96 9.05 11.47
N ASP A 149 4.17 8.08 11.98
CA ASP A 149 3.06 8.37 12.89
C ASP A 149 3.52 9.08 14.18
N LYS A 150 4.61 8.62 14.79
CA LYS A 150 5.21 9.25 15.99
C LYS A 150 5.64 10.69 15.74
N ASN A 151 6.07 11.00 14.53
CA ASN A 151 6.46 12.35 14.11
C ASN A 151 5.26 13.23 13.72
N GLY A 152 4.03 12.69 13.76
CA GLY A 152 2.82 13.38 13.29
C GLY A 152 2.69 13.40 11.76
N ASP A 153 3.60 12.71 11.06
CA ASP A 153 3.62 12.61 9.61
C ASP A 153 2.61 11.59 9.09
N LYS A 154 2.38 11.67 7.79
CA LYS A 154 1.48 10.84 7.00
C LYS A 154 2.24 10.21 5.85
N VAL A 155 1.69 9.13 5.30
CA VAL A 155 2.41 8.29 4.34
C VAL A 155 1.56 8.00 3.11
N VAL A 156 2.17 8.12 1.94
CA VAL A 156 1.71 7.54 0.68
C VAL A 156 2.68 6.43 0.27
N LEU A 157 2.15 5.24 0.00
CA LEU A 157 2.94 4.09 -0.41
C LEU A 157 3.06 4.04 -1.93
N MET A 158 4.27 3.92 -2.46
CA MET A 158 4.56 3.90 -3.89
C MET A 158 5.11 2.52 -4.27
N GLY A 159 4.23 1.61 -4.70
CA GLY A 159 4.60 0.23 -5.04
C GLY A 159 4.98 0.08 -6.51
N TYR A 160 6.22 -0.31 -6.80
CA TYR A 160 6.69 -0.58 -8.16
C TYR A 160 6.83 -2.08 -8.41
N SER A 161 6.25 -2.58 -9.50
CA SER A 161 6.42 -3.98 -9.93
C SER A 161 6.12 -4.97 -8.79
N ALA A 162 7.07 -5.80 -8.35
CA ALA A 162 6.86 -6.70 -7.21
C ALA A 162 6.55 -5.97 -5.87
N GLY A 163 6.89 -4.68 -5.76
CA GLY A 163 6.50 -3.83 -4.63
C GLY A 163 4.99 -3.63 -4.50
N THR A 164 4.20 -3.85 -5.56
CA THR A 164 2.73 -3.78 -5.47
C THR A 164 2.14 -4.92 -4.63
N PHE A 165 2.80 -6.07 -4.56
CA PHE A 165 2.41 -7.14 -3.64
C PHE A 165 2.62 -6.72 -2.19
N VAL A 166 3.68 -5.97 -1.89
CA VAL A 166 3.97 -5.46 -0.55
C VAL A 166 2.91 -4.48 -0.10
N THR A 167 2.56 -3.49 -0.94
CA THR A 167 1.50 -2.52 -0.61
C THR A 167 0.15 -3.20 -0.43
N TYR A 168 -0.16 -4.19 -1.29
CA TYR A 168 -1.40 -4.95 -1.21
C TYR A 168 -1.48 -5.80 0.06
N GLN A 169 -0.43 -6.58 0.36
CA GLN A 169 -0.39 -7.39 1.58
C GLN A 169 -0.36 -6.53 2.83
N TYR A 170 0.28 -5.38 2.81
CA TYR A 170 0.23 -4.42 3.92
C TYR A 170 -1.22 -4.00 4.19
N PHE A 171 -1.99 -3.66 3.15
CA PHE A 171 -3.41 -3.32 3.28
C PHE A 171 -4.25 -4.45 3.87
N LEU A 172 -4.04 -5.69 3.42
CA LEU A 172 -4.80 -6.83 3.92
C LEU A 172 -4.42 -7.22 5.35
N THR A 173 -3.14 -7.11 5.71
CA THR A 173 -2.63 -7.72 6.94
C THR A 173 -2.46 -6.75 8.10
N LYS A 174 -2.19 -5.47 7.81
CA LYS A 174 -1.81 -4.46 8.82
C LYS A 174 -2.93 -3.47 9.12
N LEU A 175 -3.93 -3.29 8.25
CA LEU A 175 -5.00 -2.32 8.55
C LEU A 175 -5.86 -2.75 9.76
N PRO A 176 -6.18 -1.83 10.68
CA PRO A 176 -6.92 -2.13 11.91
C PRO A 176 -8.43 -2.23 11.65
N VAL A 177 -8.85 -3.21 10.85
CA VAL A 177 -10.22 -3.36 10.36
C VAL A 177 -11.04 -4.42 11.10
N ILE A 178 -10.39 -5.22 11.95
CA ILE A 178 -11.00 -6.38 12.59
C ILE A 178 -11.49 -6.02 13.99
N GLU A 179 -12.79 -6.18 14.23
CA GLU A 179 -13.38 -6.07 15.56
C GLU A 179 -13.14 -7.38 16.34
N ILE A 180 -12.42 -7.30 17.47
CA ILE A 180 -12.11 -8.47 18.30
C ILE A 180 -13.37 -9.23 18.70
N LYS A 181 -14.42 -8.51 19.11
CA LYS A 181 -15.71 -9.11 19.49
C LYS A 181 -16.28 -10.02 18.41
N LYS A 182 -16.26 -9.60 17.14
CA LYS A 182 -16.79 -10.39 16.02
C LYS A 182 -15.97 -11.66 15.78
N ILE A 183 -14.65 -11.58 15.92
CA ILE A 183 -13.77 -12.75 15.80
C ILE A 183 -14.08 -13.73 16.93
N VAL A 184 -14.14 -13.26 18.17
CA VAL A 184 -14.44 -14.07 19.36
C VAL A 184 -15.77 -14.83 19.21
N GLU A 185 -16.83 -14.15 18.76
CA GLU A 185 -18.15 -14.75 18.54
C GLU A 185 -18.12 -15.85 17.46
N GLN A 186 -17.34 -15.66 16.40
CA GLN A 186 -17.19 -16.64 15.31
C GLN A 186 -16.34 -17.86 15.71
N LEU A 187 -15.40 -17.70 16.64
CA LEU A 187 -14.49 -18.75 17.07
C LEU A 187 -15.14 -19.80 18.00
N ASN A 188 -16.40 -19.60 18.41
CA ASN A 188 -17.23 -20.54 19.19
C ASN A 188 -16.50 -21.15 20.40
N VAL A 189 -15.75 -20.32 21.14
CA VAL A 189 -14.94 -20.74 22.27
C VAL A 189 -15.83 -20.93 23.50
N THR A 190 -16.29 -22.15 23.73
CA THR A 190 -17.14 -22.50 24.88
C THR A 190 -16.37 -22.44 26.21
N GLY A 191 -16.91 -21.74 27.22
CA GLY A 191 -16.44 -21.79 28.61
C GLY A 191 -15.60 -20.61 29.13
N LYS A 192 -15.55 -19.47 28.44
CA LYS A 192 -14.63 -18.35 28.79
C LYS A 192 -15.24 -16.94 28.70
N GLN A 193 -16.52 -16.79 29.04
CA GLN A 193 -17.29 -15.53 28.92
C GLN A 193 -16.58 -14.30 29.53
N ASP A 194 -16.00 -14.40 30.73
CA ASP A 194 -15.47 -13.24 31.48
C ASP A 194 -14.24 -12.55 30.88
N GLU A 195 -13.33 -13.31 30.24
CA GLU A 195 -12.16 -12.76 29.54
C GLU A 195 -12.57 -12.17 28.19
N PHE A 196 -13.62 -12.73 27.57
CA PHE A 196 -14.20 -12.21 26.34
C PHE A 196 -15.04 -10.95 26.55
N ASP A 197 -15.76 -10.82 27.67
CA ASP A 197 -16.50 -9.62 28.02
C ASP A 197 -15.57 -8.42 28.21
N LYS A 198 -14.34 -8.64 28.70
CA LYS A 198 -13.28 -7.60 28.73
C LYS A 198 -12.78 -7.22 27.34
N SER A 199 -12.70 -8.19 26.42
CA SER A 199 -12.25 -7.98 25.03
C SER A 199 -13.19 -7.10 24.20
N THR A 200 -14.43 -6.90 24.64
CA THR A 200 -15.38 -5.97 23.99
C THR A 200 -14.96 -4.50 24.06
N LYS A 201 -13.98 -4.16 24.91
CA LYS A 201 -13.41 -2.80 25.02
C LYS A 201 -12.11 -2.62 24.24
N CYS A 202 -11.57 -3.68 23.63
CA CYS A 202 -10.33 -3.62 22.87
C CYS A 202 -10.50 -2.81 21.58
N LYS A 203 -9.40 -2.23 21.10
CA LYS A 203 -9.39 -1.49 19.84
C LYS A 203 -9.65 -2.45 18.68
N ASN A 204 -10.06 -1.91 17.53
CA ASN A 204 -9.99 -2.66 16.29
C ASN A 204 -8.54 -3.04 16.01
N THR A 205 -8.33 -4.28 15.56
CA THR A 205 -7.03 -4.86 15.29
C THR A 205 -6.86 -5.24 13.83
N CYS A 206 -5.73 -5.83 13.49
CA CYS A 206 -5.36 -6.30 12.16
C CYS A 206 -4.99 -7.77 12.19
N LEU A 207 -4.89 -8.38 11.01
CA LEU A 207 -4.60 -9.81 10.89
C LEU A 207 -3.24 -10.18 11.48
N ASP A 208 -2.21 -9.36 11.25
CA ASP A 208 -0.86 -9.64 11.77
C ASP A 208 -0.81 -9.64 13.30
N ALA A 209 -1.49 -8.68 13.95
CA ALA A 209 -1.58 -8.66 15.41
C ALA A 209 -2.27 -9.91 15.97
N LEU A 210 -3.31 -10.42 15.30
CA LEU A 210 -4.01 -11.64 15.72
C LEU A 210 -3.12 -12.89 15.64
N PHE A 211 -2.30 -13.01 14.60
CA PHE A 211 -1.34 -14.11 14.48
C PHE A 211 -0.21 -14.00 15.50
N ARG A 212 0.36 -12.81 15.68
CA ARG A 212 1.47 -12.60 16.63
C ARG A 212 1.04 -12.70 18.09
N ALA A 213 -0.22 -12.42 18.37
CA ALA A 213 -0.83 -12.64 19.68
C ALA A 213 -1.26 -14.10 19.91
N ASP A 214 -0.99 -15.02 18.98
CA ASP A 214 -1.41 -16.43 19.09
C ASP A 214 -2.94 -16.60 19.23
N ILE A 215 -3.74 -15.68 18.67
CA ILE A 215 -5.21 -15.76 18.68
C ILE A 215 -5.71 -16.60 17.50
N LEU A 216 -5.10 -16.42 16.33
CA LEU A 216 -5.42 -17.16 15.10
C LEU A 216 -4.27 -18.06 14.67
N THR A 217 -4.63 -19.18 14.04
CA THR A 217 -3.70 -20.09 13.36
C THR A 217 -4.33 -20.68 12.10
N TYR A 218 -3.53 -21.36 11.28
CA TYR A 218 -4.03 -22.09 10.12
C TYR A 218 -4.28 -23.56 10.48
N ASN A 219 -5.39 -24.11 10.02
CA ASN A 219 -5.59 -25.55 10.04
C ASN A 219 -4.94 -26.23 8.81
N LEU A 220 -4.97 -27.57 8.76
CA LEU A 220 -4.40 -28.37 7.66
C LEU A 220 -5.02 -28.10 6.28
N THR A 221 -6.19 -27.46 6.23
CA THR A 221 -6.86 -27.05 4.98
C THR A 221 -6.57 -25.59 4.61
N GLY A 222 -5.68 -24.92 5.35
CA GLY A 222 -5.31 -23.52 5.13
C GLY A 222 -6.35 -22.51 5.58
N ARG A 223 -7.36 -22.93 6.36
CA ARG A 223 -8.38 -22.02 6.90
C ARG A 223 -7.91 -21.40 8.21
N LEU A 224 -8.24 -20.13 8.41
CA LEU A 224 -8.08 -19.42 9.68
C LEU A 224 -8.99 -20.05 10.73
N VAL A 225 -8.41 -20.41 11.87
CA VAL A 225 -9.11 -20.95 13.05
C VAL A 225 -8.53 -20.35 14.32
N ALA A 226 -9.27 -20.43 15.43
CA ALA A 226 -8.73 -20.08 16.74
C ALA A 226 -7.52 -20.95 17.08
N ASN A 227 -6.60 -20.40 17.86
CA ASN A 227 -5.54 -21.21 18.45
C ASN A 227 -6.14 -22.28 19.37
N PRO A 228 -5.87 -23.58 19.14
CA PRO A 228 -6.39 -24.66 19.97
C PRO A 228 -5.78 -24.68 21.38
N ASN A 229 -4.66 -23.98 21.60
CA ASN A 229 -4.09 -23.80 22.92
C ASN A 229 -4.81 -22.67 23.67
N ASP A 230 -5.69 -23.11 24.57
CA ASP A 230 -6.51 -22.26 25.40
C ASP A 230 -5.76 -21.24 26.24
N ASN A 231 -4.56 -21.55 26.71
CA ASN A 231 -3.77 -20.63 27.53
C ASN A 231 -3.13 -19.53 26.68
N LEU A 232 -2.62 -19.89 25.49
CA LEU A 232 -2.07 -18.92 24.56
C LEU A 232 -3.15 -17.97 24.05
N LEU A 233 -4.31 -18.51 23.68
CA LEU A 233 -5.45 -17.71 23.24
C LEU A 233 -5.85 -16.66 24.30
N LYS A 234 -5.94 -17.05 25.57
CA LYS A 234 -6.27 -16.14 26.68
C LYS A 234 -5.22 -15.04 26.86
N GLN A 235 -3.94 -15.41 26.86
CA GLN A 235 -2.83 -14.46 26.98
C GLN A 235 -2.79 -13.49 25.80
N GLY A 236 -3.07 -13.98 24.59
CA GLY A 236 -3.20 -13.19 23.38
C GLY A 236 -4.29 -12.14 23.49
N LEU A 237 -5.51 -12.57 23.82
CA LEU A 237 -6.66 -11.67 23.97
C LEU A 237 -6.45 -10.63 25.07
N ALA A 238 -5.83 -11.01 26.20
CA ALA A 238 -5.54 -10.08 27.29
C ALA A 238 -4.55 -8.97 26.90
N ASN A 239 -3.69 -9.21 25.89
CA ASN A 239 -2.63 -8.29 25.47
C ASN A 239 -2.83 -7.73 24.06
N ILE A 240 -3.99 -7.95 23.43
CA ILE A 240 -4.19 -7.68 22.01
C ILE A 240 -3.99 -6.21 21.63
N ASP A 241 -4.29 -5.27 22.53
CA ASP A 241 -4.02 -3.85 22.27
C ASP A 241 -2.52 -3.56 22.13
N ASN A 242 -1.65 -4.24 22.89
CA ASN A 242 -0.19 -4.11 22.77
C ASN A 242 0.32 -4.64 21.43
N TYR A 243 -0.26 -5.74 20.94
CA TYR A 243 0.05 -6.27 19.61
C TYR A 243 -0.50 -5.35 18.52
N THR A 244 -1.69 -4.80 18.72
CA THR A 244 -2.33 -3.86 17.78
C THR A 244 -1.48 -2.62 17.59
N ASP A 245 -1.02 -2.00 18.68
CA ASP A 245 -0.20 -0.79 18.63
C ASP A 245 1.19 -1.03 17.98
N LYS A 246 1.69 -2.28 17.98
CA LYS A 246 2.98 -2.65 17.35
C LYS A 246 2.84 -3.08 15.90
N TYR A 247 1.81 -3.84 15.57
CA TYR A 247 1.74 -4.58 14.31
C TYR A 247 0.66 -4.08 13.37
N CYS A 248 -0.26 -3.25 13.83
CA CYS A 248 -1.27 -2.65 12.95
C CYS A 248 -0.86 -1.24 12.50
N ALA A 249 -1.31 -0.88 11.30
CA ALA A 249 -1.16 0.46 10.77
C ALA A 249 -1.85 1.47 11.70
N PRO A 250 -1.16 2.53 12.14
CA PRO A 250 -1.79 3.59 12.91
C PRO A 250 -2.95 4.22 12.14
N LYS A 251 -4.03 4.51 12.87
CA LYS A 251 -5.20 5.15 12.27
C LYS A 251 -4.82 6.50 11.68
N ASP A 252 -5.41 6.81 10.53
CA ASP A 252 -5.25 8.09 9.83
C ASP A 252 -3.83 8.41 9.35
N THR A 253 -2.89 7.46 9.38
CA THR A 253 -1.49 7.71 8.96
C THR A 253 -1.22 7.43 7.49
N ILE A 254 -1.83 6.39 6.94
CA ILE A 254 -1.77 6.12 5.50
C ILE A 254 -2.80 6.99 4.79
N LYS A 255 -2.39 7.72 3.76
CA LYS A 255 -3.26 8.59 2.94
C LYS A 255 -3.52 8.04 1.55
N GLY A 256 -2.64 7.16 1.06
CA GLY A 256 -2.94 6.44 -0.15
C GLY A 256 -1.83 5.53 -0.63
N VAL A 257 -2.12 4.88 -1.75
CA VAL A 257 -1.23 3.98 -2.45
C VAL A 257 -1.23 4.34 -3.93
N VAL A 258 -0.05 4.34 -4.53
CA VAL A 258 0.13 4.38 -5.98
C VAL A 258 0.94 3.15 -6.36
N ASN A 259 0.27 2.20 -7.00
CA ASN A 259 0.88 1.02 -7.58
C ASN A 259 1.09 1.25 -9.07
N TYR A 260 2.25 0.84 -9.57
CA TYR A 260 2.59 1.01 -10.98
C TYR A 260 3.52 -0.09 -11.45
N ALA A 261 3.45 -0.37 -12.76
CA ALA A 261 4.05 -1.56 -13.33
C ALA A 261 3.52 -2.85 -12.67
N SER A 262 2.26 -2.85 -12.22
CA SER A 262 1.72 -3.93 -11.39
C SER A 262 1.50 -5.20 -12.23
N PRO A 263 2.12 -6.35 -11.85
CA PRO A 263 1.97 -7.61 -12.57
C PRO A 263 0.58 -8.25 -12.45
N ILE A 264 -0.28 -7.73 -11.56
CA ILE A 264 -1.62 -8.25 -11.30
C ILE A 264 -2.58 -7.07 -11.01
N ALA A 265 -3.84 -7.24 -11.40
CA ALA A 265 -4.98 -6.39 -11.03
C ALA A 265 -5.43 -6.63 -9.56
N LEU A 266 -4.50 -6.46 -8.60
CA LEU A 266 -4.60 -6.92 -7.21
C LEU A 266 -5.92 -6.56 -6.50
N PHE A 267 -6.48 -5.36 -6.73
CA PHE A 267 -7.74 -4.91 -6.11
C PHE A 267 -9.02 -5.51 -6.71
N TYR A 268 -9.00 -5.85 -7.99
CA TYR A 268 -10.21 -6.24 -8.73
C TYR A 268 -10.35 -7.75 -8.86
N SER A 269 -9.22 -8.48 -8.81
CA SER A 269 -9.22 -9.94 -8.81
C SER A 269 -9.99 -10.51 -7.61
N ASP A 270 -9.84 -9.92 -6.42
CA ASP A 270 -10.50 -10.38 -5.20
C ASP A 270 -12.01 -10.06 -5.16
N LEU A 271 -12.44 -9.00 -5.85
CA LEU A 271 -13.86 -8.65 -5.98
C LEU A 271 -14.60 -9.52 -7.00
N ALA A 272 -13.88 -10.12 -7.96
CA ALA A 272 -14.46 -10.81 -9.10
C ALA A 272 -14.64 -12.33 -8.90
N ASP A 273 -13.95 -12.96 -7.94
CA ASP A 273 -14.03 -14.41 -7.74
C ASP A 273 -15.07 -14.76 -6.63
N PRO A 274 -16.20 -15.43 -6.96
CA PRO A 274 -17.23 -15.79 -5.98
C PRO A 274 -16.80 -16.90 -4.99
N LYS A 275 -15.70 -17.62 -5.26
CA LYS A 275 -15.10 -18.63 -4.37
C LYS A 275 -14.11 -18.00 -3.39
N TYR A 276 -13.39 -16.99 -3.85
CA TYR A 276 -12.85 -15.94 -2.98
C TYR A 276 -14.04 -15.09 -2.52
N LYS A 277 -14.94 -15.67 -1.72
CA LYS A 277 -15.81 -14.86 -0.87
C LYS A 277 -14.86 -14.01 -0.06
N THR A 278 -14.59 -12.81 -0.55
CA THR A 278 -13.76 -11.77 0.02
C THR A 278 -13.57 -12.09 1.48
N GLU A 279 -12.44 -12.72 1.80
CA GLU A 279 -12.15 -13.10 3.18
C GLU A 279 -12.46 -11.84 3.97
N GLN A 280 -13.30 -11.91 5.02
CA GLN A 280 -13.98 -10.72 5.59
C GLN A 280 -13.07 -9.49 5.69
N ILE A 281 -11.79 -9.75 5.96
CA ILE A 281 -10.63 -8.84 5.91
C ILE A 281 -10.51 -7.99 4.63
N SER A 282 -10.54 -8.52 3.42
CA SER A 282 -10.40 -7.71 2.19
C SER A 282 -11.58 -6.75 1.99
N THR A 283 -12.81 -7.22 2.22
CA THR A 283 -13.99 -6.34 2.20
C THR A 283 -13.93 -5.28 3.30
N LEU A 284 -13.48 -5.65 4.50
CA LEU A 284 -13.27 -4.71 5.60
C LEU A 284 -12.16 -3.70 5.28
N ALA A 285 -11.11 -4.10 4.57
CA ALA A 285 -10.06 -3.20 4.07
C ALA A 285 -10.62 -2.20 3.04
N TYR A 286 -11.49 -2.64 2.12
CA TYR A 286 -12.16 -1.74 1.18
C TYR A 286 -13.04 -0.71 1.90
N LYS A 287 -13.86 -1.17 2.85
CA LYS A 287 -14.66 -0.29 3.70
C LYS A 287 -13.77 0.72 4.43
N TYR A 288 -12.69 0.26 5.05
CA TYR A 288 -11.76 1.11 5.78
C TYR A 288 -11.13 2.19 4.88
N LEU A 289 -10.64 1.82 3.70
CA LEU A 289 -10.06 2.75 2.73
C LEU A 289 -11.05 3.87 2.38
N ILE A 290 -12.28 3.49 2.02
CA ILE A 290 -13.32 4.45 1.59
C ILE A 290 -13.70 5.39 2.72
N GLU A 291 -13.85 4.86 3.94
CA GLU A 291 -14.30 5.61 5.11
C GLU A 291 -13.22 6.52 5.72
N ASN A 292 -11.94 6.21 5.50
CA ASN A 292 -10.82 6.95 6.11
C ASN A 292 -10.06 7.83 5.12
N ASN A 293 -10.70 8.21 4.00
CA ASN A 293 -10.12 9.09 2.98
C ASN A 293 -8.77 8.62 2.43
N ILE A 294 -8.67 7.32 2.13
CA ILE A 294 -7.46 6.71 1.57
C ILE A 294 -7.69 6.49 0.07
N PHE A 295 -6.78 6.97 -0.77
CA PHE A 295 -6.82 6.69 -2.21
C PHE A 295 -5.98 5.45 -2.56
N PHE A 296 -6.41 4.68 -3.55
CA PHE A 296 -5.65 3.53 -4.05
C PHE A 296 -5.64 3.50 -5.57
N LEU A 297 -4.49 3.82 -6.16
CA LEU A 297 -4.35 3.97 -7.60
C LEU A 297 -3.51 2.84 -8.18
N ASN A 298 -3.98 2.24 -9.26
CA ASN A 298 -3.16 1.43 -10.15
C ASN A 298 -2.88 2.25 -11.41
N VAL A 299 -1.61 2.50 -11.71
CA VAL A 299 -1.18 3.37 -12.80
C VAL A 299 -0.15 2.64 -13.64
N ASN A 300 -0.60 2.06 -14.76
CA ASN A 300 0.28 1.35 -15.68
C ASN A 300 0.33 2.05 -17.04
N TYR A 301 1.41 1.83 -17.78
CA TYR A 301 1.36 2.13 -19.21
C TYR A 301 0.61 1.03 -19.96
N ALA A 302 -0.21 1.41 -20.93
CA ALA A 302 -0.94 0.47 -21.78
C ALA A 302 0.01 -0.44 -22.60
N ASP A 303 1.22 0.04 -22.88
CA ASP A 303 2.26 -0.71 -23.58
C ASP A 303 3.16 -1.53 -22.65
N ASP A 304 2.95 -1.48 -21.33
CA ASP A 304 3.69 -2.30 -20.37
C ASP A 304 3.21 -3.75 -20.44
N PRO A 305 4.01 -4.70 -20.95
CA PRO A 305 3.56 -6.08 -21.14
C PRO A 305 3.35 -6.83 -19.81
N LEU A 306 3.81 -6.26 -18.69
CA LEU A 306 3.59 -6.80 -17.37
C LEU A 306 2.58 -5.97 -16.57
N GLY A 307 2.24 -4.75 -17.00
CA GLY A 307 1.22 -3.94 -16.35
C GLY A 307 -0.18 -4.46 -16.68
N ILE A 308 -0.86 -5.12 -15.75
CA ILE A 308 -2.19 -5.69 -16.01
C ILE A 308 -3.27 -4.67 -15.67
N PRO A 309 -4.11 -4.24 -16.64
CA PRO A 309 -5.24 -3.36 -16.39
C PRO A 309 -6.38 -4.11 -15.72
N VAL A 310 -7.30 -3.35 -15.13
CA VAL A 310 -8.57 -3.89 -14.63
C VAL A 310 -9.60 -3.82 -15.77
N SER A 311 -10.57 -4.74 -15.77
CA SER A 311 -11.59 -4.79 -16.83
C SER A 311 -12.54 -3.59 -16.80
N LYS A 312 -12.80 -3.03 -15.61
CA LYS A 312 -13.68 -1.87 -15.41
C LYS A 312 -13.38 -1.20 -14.07
N ASN A 313 -13.40 0.13 -14.03
CA ASN A 313 -13.44 0.88 -12.79
C ASN A 313 -14.83 0.81 -12.13
N LEU A 314 -14.89 0.69 -10.80
CA LEU A 314 -16.14 0.60 -10.07
C LEU A 314 -16.51 1.97 -9.47
N THR A 315 -17.79 2.26 -9.42
CA THR A 315 -18.34 3.40 -8.67
C THR A 315 -18.57 3.02 -7.19
N PHE A 316 -18.81 4.01 -6.34
CA PHE A 316 -19.14 3.80 -4.93
C PHE A 316 -20.40 2.93 -4.74
N GLU A 317 -21.45 3.14 -5.55
CA GLU A 317 -22.68 2.33 -5.44
C GLU A 317 -22.47 0.90 -5.94
N GLU A 318 -21.72 0.69 -7.02
CA GLU A 318 -21.33 -0.66 -7.46
C GLU A 318 -20.51 -1.39 -6.40
N THR A 319 -19.58 -0.69 -5.74
CA THR A 319 -18.79 -1.23 -4.64
C THR A 319 -19.67 -1.68 -3.48
N LYS A 320 -20.64 -0.85 -3.06
CA LYS A 320 -21.59 -1.21 -2.00
C LYS A 320 -22.42 -2.44 -2.37
N ASN A 321 -22.87 -2.52 -3.62
CA ASN A 321 -23.68 -3.65 -4.09
C ASN A 321 -22.87 -4.96 -4.11
N ILE A 322 -21.61 -4.93 -4.53
CA ILE A 322 -20.74 -6.11 -4.58
C ILE A 322 -20.33 -6.56 -3.16
N THR A 323 -19.98 -5.61 -2.28
CA THR A 323 -19.51 -5.92 -0.92
C THR A 323 -20.62 -6.27 0.06
N ASN A 324 -21.86 -5.81 -0.21
CA ASN A 324 -23.01 -5.95 0.68
C ASN A 324 -22.74 -5.45 2.12
N LEU A 325 -21.89 -4.43 2.28
CA LEU A 325 -21.60 -3.79 3.55
C LEU A 325 -22.19 -2.37 3.64
N PRO A 326 -22.57 -1.91 4.85
CA PRO A 326 -22.84 -0.50 5.08
C PRO A 326 -21.51 0.27 5.05
N ILE A 327 -21.24 0.97 3.95
CA ILE A 327 -20.04 1.81 3.77
C ILE A 327 -20.47 3.28 3.78
N ALA A 328 -19.86 4.07 4.66
CA ALA A 328 -20.01 5.53 4.69
C ALA A 328 -19.09 6.21 3.67
N LYS A 329 -19.53 7.36 3.14
CA LYS A 329 -18.70 8.17 2.23
C LYS A 329 -17.65 8.93 3.04
N GLY A 330 -16.40 8.47 2.99
CA GLY A 330 -15.26 9.11 3.68
C GLY A 330 -14.29 9.85 2.77
N GLY A 331 -14.49 9.85 1.46
CA GLY A 331 -13.61 10.49 0.48
C GLY A 331 -12.56 9.55 -0.12
N GLY A 332 -12.37 8.35 0.46
CA GLY A 332 -11.43 7.37 -0.08
C GLY A 332 -11.98 6.72 -1.35
N PHE A 333 -11.10 6.34 -2.27
CA PHE A 333 -11.49 5.80 -3.56
C PHE A 333 -10.37 4.92 -4.12
N TYR A 334 -10.72 4.07 -5.09
CA TYR A 334 -9.74 3.32 -5.84
C TYR A 334 -9.99 3.47 -7.33
N TYR A 335 -8.92 3.44 -8.12
CA TYR A 335 -9.00 3.70 -9.55
C TYR A 335 -7.84 3.08 -10.31
N ASP A 336 -8.14 2.52 -11.48
CA ASP A 336 -7.15 2.07 -12.44
C ASP A 336 -7.03 3.06 -13.60
N LYS A 337 -5.79 3.48 -13.84
CA LYS A 337 -5.37 4.33 -14.95
C LYS A 337 -4.27 3.60 -15.73
N SER A 338 -4.65 2.51 -16.39
CA SER A 338 -3.76 1.68 -17.21
C SER A 338 -3.93 1.90 -18.73
N ASP A 339 -4.64 2.97 -19.13
CA ASP A 339 -5.02 3.30 -20.51
C ASP A 339 -4.07 4.30 -21.21
N ILE A 340 -2.95 4.66 -20.56
CA ILE A 340 -2.03 5.68 -21.07
C ILE A 340 -0.85 5.04 -21.79
N ALA A 341 -0.62 5.46 -23.04
CA ALA A 341 0.53 5.02 -23.83
C ALA A 341 1.86 5.44 -23.18
N SER A 342 2.83 4.54 -23.25
CA SER A 342 4.21 4.75 -22.82
C SER A 342 4.95 5.64 -23.83
N PRO A 343 5.74 6.64 -23.39
CA PRO A 343 6.68 7.35 -24.25
C PRO A 343 7.84 6.46 -24.77
N ARG A 344 7.95 5.23 -24.26
CA ARG A 344 8.98 4.24 -24.62
C ARG A 344 8.32 3.03 -25.28
N PRO A 345 9.02 2.33 -26.18
CA PRO A 345 8.54 1.06 -26.74
C PRO A 345 8.16 0.03 -25.66
N PHE A 346 7.27 -0.90 -26.00
CA PHE A 346 6.70 -1.89 -25.06
C PHE A 346 7.76 -2.65 -24.24
N PHE A 347 8.88 -3.04 -24.85
CA PHE A 347 9.96 -3.80 -24.18
C PHE A 347 10.77 -2.98 -23.17
N LEU A 348 10.58 -1.65 -23.11
CA LEU A 348 11.15 -0.76 -22.10
C LEU A 348 10.09 -0.14 -21.19
N ALA A 349 8.81 -0.21 -21.55
CA ALA A 349 7.71 0.47 -20.86
C ALA A 349 7.71 0.15 -19.35
N HIS A 350 7.86 -1.13 -18.99
CA HIS A 350 7.90 -1.60 -17.60
C HIS A 350 8.95 -0.93 -16.71
N THR A 351 10.10 -0.54 -17.27
CA THR A 351 11.22 0.04 -16.52
C THR A 351 11.33 1.55 -16.72
N SER A 352 10.35 2.15 -17.41
CA SER A 352 10.47 3.53 -17.87
C SER A 352 9.84 4.57 -16.94
N TYR A 353 9.00 4.17 -15.97
CA TYR A 353 8.20 5.08 -15.14
C TYR A 353 8.98 6.26 -14.53
N TRP A 354 10.18 6.03 -13.97
CA TRP A 354 11.03 7.12 -13.47
C TRP A 354 11.76 7.87 -14.57
N ALA A 355 12.14 7.19 -15.65
CA ALA A 355 12.78 7.80 -16.82
C ALA A 355 11.81 8.71 -17.60
N THR A 356 10.49 8.54 -17.42
CA THR A 356 9.41 9.33 -18.00
C THR A 356 8.69 10.18 -16.95
N ALA A 357 9.43 10.62 -15.91
CA ALA A 357 8.92 11.25 -14.70
C ALA A 357 7.81 12.28 -14.91
N LYS A 358 7.94 13.19 -15.89
CA LYS A 358 6.91 14.20 -16.18
C LYS A 358 5.59 13.55 -16.59
N LYS A 359 5.63 12.65 -17.59
CA LYS A 359 4.45 11.95 -18.09
C LYS A 359 3.85 11.06 -17.01
N PHE A 360 4.68 10.33 -16.27
CA PHE A 360 4.20 9.46 -15.20
C PHE A 360 3.53 10.25 -14.08
N SER A 361 4.14 11.35 -13.63
CA SER A 361 3.54 12.25 -12.63
C SER A 361 2.19 12.80 -13.10
N ASP A 362 2.13 13.28 -14.36
CA ASP A 362 0.87 13.77 -14.96
C ASP A 362 -0.21 12.68 -14.97
N THR A 363 0.15 11.42 -15.24
CA THR A 363 -0.79 10.30 -15.19
C THR A 363 -1.28 10.04 -13.76
N ILE A 364 -0.42 10.12 -12.73
CA ILE A 364 -0.86 9.93 -11.34
C ILE A 364 -1.84 11.02 -10.92
N ILE A 365 -1.56 12.30 -11.22
CA ILE A 365 -2.50 13.40 -10.93
C ILE A 365 -3.84 13.17 -11.64
N LYS A 366 -3.79 12.78 -12.92
CA LYS A 366 -4.99 12.45 -13.70
C LYS A 366 -5.77 11.29 -13.08
N ALA A 367 -5.09 10.21 -12.67
CA ALA A 367 -5.70 9.06 -12.02
C ALA A 367 -6.37 9.43 -10.69
N TYR A 368 -5.75 10.33 -9.91
CA TYR A 368 -6.33 10.83 -8.67
C TYR A 368 -7.62 11.62 -8.94
N ASN A 369 -7.56 12.61 -9.85
CA ASN A 369 -8.70 13.49 -10.13
C ASN A 369 -9.85 12.73 -10.81
N GLU A 370 -9.56 11.99 -11.89
CA GLU A 370 -10.57 11.18 -12.58
C GLU A 370 -11.12 10.09 -11.67
N GLY A 371 -10.27 9.47 -10.84
CA GLY A 371 -10.69 8.42 -9.93
C GLY A 371 -11.66 8.90 -8.87
N TYR A 372 -11.39 10.05 -8.25
CA TYR A 372 -12.32 10.64 -7.28
C TYR A 372 -13.67 10.98 -7.92
N SER A 373 -13.65 11.71 -9.04
CA SER A 373 -14.88 12.09 -9.75
C SER A 373 -15.67 10.89 -10.23
N TYR A 374 -15.01 9.90 -10.83
CA TYR A 374 -15.65 8.68 -11.31
C TYR A 374 -16.24 7.86 -10.17
N PHE A 375 -15.48 7.65 -9.09
CA PHE A 375 -15.91 6.81 -7.97
C PHE A 375 -17.16 7.38 -7.29
N TYR A 376 -17.21 8.71 -7.11
CA TYR A 376 -18.30 9.38 -6.42
C TYR A 376 -19.38 9.98 -7.33
N ASN A 377 -19.23 9.88 -8.65
CA ASN A 377 -20.11 10.48 -9.67
C ASN A 377 -20.23 12.02 -9.52
N TYR A 378 -19.10 12.72 -9.40
CA TYR A 378 -19.03 14.19 -9.35
C TYR A 378 -18.78 14.84 -10.70
#